data_AF-A0AAV0XUJ2-F1
#
_entry.id   AF-A0AAV0XUJ2-F1
#
_cell.length_a   1.000
_cell.length_b   1.000
_cell.length_c   1.000
_cell.angle_alpha   90.00
_cell.angle_beta   90.00
_cell.angle_gamma   90.00
#
_symmetry.space_group_name_H-M   'P 1'
#
loop_
_entity.id
_entity.type
_entity.pdbx_description
1 polymer ?
#
loop_
_entity_poly.entity_id
_entity_poly.type
_entity_poly.pdbx_seq_one_letter_code
_entity_poly.pdbx_strand_id
1 'polypeptide(L)'
;MSRKMTISSTTFPHKDIHKYTWKSPDGRTVNQIGHVLIDTRFRSSIADVRSYRGADCDTDHFIVVSRFRLKLKKNYSTGKTAAKFNLENLKIDEGREKYIQAVGKELLERRQHEATDNWIMVQEAIKIATKNTIGETKNQRKPWYNNTCRNAVKKRNEARLKYLSLQTQEAKETFEHERRKCKGIIQKEKRTYMNDVLRSTEQDYSQGKIRQFFQKIKRYKIFNPSLKAIRDKDNKTILMDPQEKTTRWR
;
A
#
# COMPACT_ATOMS: atom_id res chain seq x y z
N MET A 1 32.21 5.85 -23.92
CA MET A 1 32.11 6.90 -22.90
C MET A 1 31.56 6.32 -21.60
N SER A 2 32.27 6.45 -20.47
CA SER A 2 31.77 6.02 -19.15
C SER A 2 30.64 6.94 -18.69
N ARG A 3 29.53 6.36 -18.19
CA ARG A 3 28.33 7.10 -17.76
C ARG A 3 28.44 7.79 -16.40
N LYS A 4 29.66 8.06 -15.88
CA LYS A 4 29.92 8.74 -14.58
C LYS A 4 28.97 8.29 -13.44
N MET A 5 28.83 6.98 -13.27
CA MET A 5 28.03 6.36 -12.20
C MET A 5 28.95 5.74 -11.14
N THR A 6 28.53 5.77 -9.88
CA THR A 6 29.17 5.08 -8.75
C THR A 6 28.27 3.94 -8.28
N ILE A 7 28.84 2.75 -8.07
CA ILE A 7 28.15 1.61 -7.44
C ILE A 7 28.25 1.77 -5.92
N SER A 8 27.29 2.45 -5.30
CA SER A 8 27.35 2.80 -3.88
C SER A 8 27.28 1.60 -2.94
N SER A 9 26.74 0.46 -3.38
CA SER A 9 26.67 -0.75 -2.56
C SER A 9 28.02 -1.42 -2.29
N THR A 10 29.08 -1.00 -2.97
CA THR A 10 30.45 -1.52 -2.78
C THR A 10 31.37 -0.51 -2.11
N THR A 11 30.89 0.71 -1.81
CA THR A 11 31.72 1.80 -1.27
C THR A 11 31.74 1.88 0.26
N PHE A 12 30.87 1.14 0.97
CA PHE A 12 30.75 1.19 2.43
C PHE A 12 31.34 -0.07 3.08
N PRO A 13 32.18 0.09 4.12
CA PRO A 13 32.73 -1.06 4.84
C PRO A 13 31.64 -1.69 5.72
N HIS A 14 31.33 -2.96 5.43
CA HIS A 14 30.36 -3.74 6.18
C HIS A 14 30.84 -5.18 6.40
N LYS A 15 30.26 -5.85 7.40
CA LYS A 15 30.34 -7.31 7.53
C LYS A 15 29.67 -7.96 6.31
N ASP A 16 30.15 -9.10 5.85
CA ASP A 16 29.66 -9.72 4.61
C ASP A 16 28.18 -10.09 4.67
N ILE A 17 27.67 -10.41 5.86
CA ILE A 17 26.24 -10.62 6.11
C ILE A 17 25.37 -9.45 5.61
N HIS A 18 25.91 -8.22 5.60
CA HIS A 18 25.23 -7.00 5.16
C HIS A 18 25.54 -6.62 3.70
N LYS A 19 26.38 -7.37 2.98
CA LYS A 19 26.70 -7.15 1.57
C LYS A 19 25.89 -8.04 0.63
N TYR A 20 25.58 -9.27 1.04
CA TYR A 20 24.84 -10.22 0.19
C TYR A 20 23.41 -9.75 -0.04
N THR A 21 22.94 -9.79 -1.28
CA THR A 21 21.58 -9.34 -1.67
C THR A 21 20.73 -10.48 -2.22
N TRP A 22 21.31 -11.66 -2.36
CA TRP A 22 20.66 -12.86 -2.87
C TRP A 22 21.26 -14.10 -2.23
N LYS A 23 20.43 -15.11 -2.02
CA LYS A 23 20.81 -16.44 -1.55
C LYS A 23 20.20 -17.50 -2.47
N SER A 24 20.98 -18.49 -2.84
CA SER A 24 20.51 -19.61 -3.66
C SER A 24 19.38 -20.39 -2.98
N PRO A 25 18.51 -21.06 -3.76
CA PRO A 25 17.42 -21.87 -3.21
C PRO A 25 17.91 -23.01 -2.29
N ASP A 26 19.09 -23.57 -2.54
CA ASP A 26 19.72 -24.57 -1.68
C ASP A 26 20.31 -23.99 -0.38
N GLY A 27 20.33 -22.67 -0.26
CA GLY A 27 20.78 -21.93 0.91
C GLY A 27 22.30 -21.86 1.09
N ARG A 28 23.09 -22.43 0.18
CA ARG A 28 24.55 -22.57 0.29
C ARG A 28 25.30 -21.37 -0.26
N THR A 29 24.85 -20.82 -1.38
CA THR A 29 25.52 -19.73 -2.08
C THR A 29 24.85 -18.40 -1.76
N VAL A 30 25.66 -17.37 -1.53
CA VAL A 30 25.21 -15.99 -1.31
C VAL A 30 25.99 -15.06 -2.22
N ASN A 31 25.28 -14.17 -2.91
CA ASN A 31 25.89 -13.24 -3.86
C ASN A 31 25.36 -11.82 -3.65
N GLN A 32 26.13 -10.83 -4.11
CA GLN A 32 25.70 -9.45 -4.28
C GLN A 32 25.34 -9.24 -5.76
N ILE A 33 24.05 -9.25 -6.08
CA ILE A 33 23.51 -9.03 -7.43
C ILE A 33 22.54 -7.85 -7.50
N GLY A 34 22.13 -7.32 -6.34
CA GLY A 34 21.37 -6.10 -6.21
C GLY A 34 22.31 -4.95 -5.88
N HIS A 35 22.32 -3.92 -6.74
CA HIS A 35 23.19 -2.76 -6.56
C HIS A 35 22.39 -1.46 -6.54
N VAL A 36 22.85 -0.52 -5.73
CA VAL A 36 22.38 0.86 -5.76
C VAL A 36 23.42 1.67 -6.52
N LEU A 37 23.02 2.20 -7.67
CA LEU A 37 23.86 3.08 -8.50
C LEU A 37 23.38 4.52 -8.34
N ILE A 38 24.34 5.44 -8.31
CA ILE A 38 24.07 6.88 -8.29
C ILE A 38 25.01 7.59 -9.25
N ASP A 39 24.57 8.72 -9.81
CA ASP A 39 25.47 9.61 -10.52
C ASP A 39 26.62 10.02 -9.58
N THR A 40 27.85 9.91 -10.06
CA THR A 40 29.05 10.21 -9.28
C THR A 40 29.01 11.61 -8.66
N ARG A 41 28.36 12.59 -9.34
CA ARG A 41 28.18 13.95 -8.81
C ARG A 41 27.40 14.00 -7.49
N PHE A 42 26.57 13.00 -7.23
CA PHE A 42 25.72 12.89 -6.04
C PHE A 42 26.17 11.78 -5.09
N ARG A 43 27.33 11.14 -5.31
CA ARG A 43 27.85 10.07 -4.46
C ARG A 43 27.80 10.41 -2.97
N SER A 44 28.17 11.63 -2.59
CA SER A 44 28.21 12.10 -1.21
C SER A 44 26.84 12.21 -0.54
N SER A 45 25.75 12.14 -1.31
CA SER A 45 24.38 12.14 -0.76
C SER A 45 23.98 10.80 -0.16
N ILE A 46 24.65 9.70 -0.52
CA ILE A 46 24.41 8.39 0.09
C ILE A 46 25.31 8.26 1.31
N ALA A 47 24.69 7.97 2.45
CA ALA A 47 25.35 7.83 3.74
C ALA A 47 25.53 6.37 4.19
N ASP A 48 24.81 5.43 3.58
CA ASP A 48 24.93 3.99 3.86
C ASP A 48 24.22 3.16 2.78
N VAL A 49 24.74 1.98 2.43
CA VAL A 49 24.02 0.99 1.60
C VAL A 49 24.31 -0.40 2.12
N ARG A 50 23.26 -1.11 2.55
CA ARG A 50 23.40 -2.45 3.12
C ARG A 50 22.16 -3.31 2.92
N SER A 51 22.37 -4.62 2.95
CA SER A 51 21.28 -5.58 3.02
C SER A 51 20.62 -5.61 4.39
N TYR A 52 19.30 -5.54 4.39
CA TYR A 52 18.43 -5.55 5.55
C TYR A 52 17.82 -6.94 5.74
N ARG A 53 18.62 -7.84 6.31
CA ARG A 53 18.30 -9.28 6.49
C ARG A 53 17.11 -9.55 7.42
N GLY A 54 16.70 -8.57 8.22
CA GLY A 54 15.58 -8.70 9.16
C GLY A 54 14.20 -8.55 8.49
N ALA A 55 14.13 -7.94 7.31
CA ALA A 55 12.89 -7.90 6.54
C ALA A 55 12.80 -9.10 5.60
N ASP A 56 11.61 -9.70 5.55
CA ASP A 56 11.35 -10.91 4.78
C ASP A 56 10.18 -10.71 3.81
N CYS A 57 10.51 -10.70 2.52
CA CYS A 57 9.55 -10.63 1.43
C CYS A 57 9.23 -12.00 0.83
N ASP A 58 9.70 -13.09 1.45
CA ASP A 58 9.54 -14.44 0.93
C ASP A 58 10.17 -14.66 -0.46
N THR A 59 11.28 -13.96 -0.70
CA THR A 59 12.10 -14.03 -1.92
C THR A 59 13.48 -14.59 -1.61
N ASP A 60 14.17 -15.09 -2.61
CA ASP A 60 15.60 -15.42 -2.60
C ASP A 60 16.50 -14.16 -2.45
N HIS A 61 15.93 -12.98 -2.67
CA HIS A 61 16.59 -11.69 -2.43
C HIS A 61 16.47 -11.18 -0.98
N PHE A 62 17.55 -10.57 -0.49
CA PHE A 62 17.52 -9.69 0.68
C PHE A 62 17.20 -8.26 0.24
N ILE A 63 16.38 -7.56 1.03
CA ILE A 63 16.08 -6.15 0.77
C ILE A 63 17.36 -5.32 0.93
N VAL A 64 17.71 -4.51 -0.07
CA VAL A 64 18.79 -3.53 0.02
C VAL A 64 18.22 -2.21 0.47
N VAL A 65 18.80 -1.64 1.53
CA VAL A 65 18.40 -0.34 2.08
C VAL A 65 19.54 0.64 1.86
N SER A 66 19.21 1.80 1.32
CA SER A 66 20.12 2.93 1.16
C SER A 66 19.66 4.09 2.03
N ARG A 67 20.58 4.70 2.76
CA ARG A 67 20.33 5.89 3.57
C ARG A 67 20.84 7.12 2.82
N PHE A 68 19.94 8.06 2.55
CA PHE A 68 20.25 9.29 1.83
C PHE A 68 20.24 10.51 2.76
N ARG A 69 21.14 11.47 2.49
CA ARG A 69 21.18 12.81 3.07
C ARG A 69 20.82 13.80 1.96
N LEU A 70 19.53 14.07 1.80
CA LEU A 70 18.99 14.91 0.73
C LEU A 70 17.96 15.90 1.28
N LYS A 71 17.93 17.12 0.72
CA LYS A 71 16.83 18.07 0.90
C LYS A 71 15.93 17.99 -0.33
N LEU A 72 14.76 17.38 -0.19
CA LEU A 72 13.79 17.28 -1.28
C LEU A 72 12.76 18.42 -1.18
N LYS A 73 12.47 19.09 -2.30
CA LYS A 73 11.32 20.00 -2.37
C LYS A 73 10.04 19.17 -2.33
N LYS A 74 9.16 19.46 -1.37
CA LYS A 74 7.84 18.84 -1.33
C LYS A 74 6.97 19.48 -2.42
N ASN A 75 6.50 18.68 -3.36
CA ASN A 75 5.42 19.09 -4.23
C ASN A 75 4.12 19.00 -3.44
N TYR A 76 3.51 20.13 -3.15
CA TYR A 76 2.16 20.15 -2.59
C TYR A 76 1.19 19.74 -3.71
N SER A 77 0.59 18.55 -3.58
CA SER A 77 -0.64 18.28 -4.33
C SER A 77 -1.70 19.21 -3.80
N THR A 78 -2.19 20.13 -4.64
CA THR A 78 -3.22 21.13 -4.30
C THR A 78 -4.61 20.52 -4.07
N GLY A 79 -4.78 19.22 -4.32
CA GLY A 79 -6.02 18.51 -4.04
C GLY A 79 -6.16 18.15 -2.55
N LYS A 80 -6.62 19.09 -1.72
CA LYS A 80 -7.23 18.72 -0.43
C LYS A 80 -8.50 17.93 -0.75
N THR A 81 -8.39 16.60 -0.79
CA THR A 81 -9.59 15.76 -0.88
C THR A 81 -10.30 15.89 0.46
N ALA A 82 -11.54 16.39 0.47
CA ALA A 82 -12.33 16.48 1.69
C ALA A 82 -12.37 15.10 2.37
N ALA A 83 -12.10 15.07 3.69
CA ALA A 83 -12.17 13.85 4.44
C ALA A 83 -13.60 13.27 4.36
N LYS A 84 -13.71 11.98 4.06
CA LYS A 84 -15.01 11.30 3.96
C LYS A 84 -15.37 10.76 5.33
N PHE A 85 -16.56 11.07 5.84
CA PHE A 85 -17.03 10.52 7.11
C PHE A 85 -17.34 9.02 7.01
N ASN A 86 -17.10 8.29 8.10
CA ASN A 86 -17.31 6.85 8.16
C ASN A 86 -18.78 6.49 8.44
N LEU A 87 -19.62 6.55 7.41
CA LEU A 87 -21.07 6.30 7.54
C LEU A 87 -21.42 4.87 8.04
N GLU A 88 -20.50 3.91 8.00
CA GLU A 88 -20.74 2.57 8.57
C GLU A 88 -20.98 2.61 10.08
N ASN A 89 -20.43 3.60 10.79
CA ASN A 89 -20.65 3.77 12.22
C ASN A 89 -22.11 4.16 12.54
N LEU A 90 -22.89 4.65 11.57
CA LEU A 90 -24.32 4.94 11.73
C LEU A 90 -25.20 3.69 11.66
N LYS A 91 -24.68 2.57 11.15
CA LYS A 91 -25.40 1.28 11.18
C LYS A 91 -25.35 0.62 12.55
N ILE A 92 -24.46 1.08 13.43
CA ILE A 92 -24.35 0.63 14.81
C ILE A 92 -25.28 1.49 15.65
N ASP A 93 -26.21 0.88 16.39
CA ASP A 93 -27.23 1.61 17.16
C ASP A 93 -26.59 2.59 18.16
N GLU A 94 -25.53 2.17 18.85
CA GLU A 94 -24.77 3.04 19.77
C GLU A 94 -24.14 4.25 19.06
N GLY A 95 -23.59 4.04 17.86
CA GLY A 95 -22.97 5.10 17.06
C GLY A 95 -24.01 6.10 16.55
N ARG A 96 -25.20 5.62 16.20
CA ARG A 96 -26.34 6.43 15.80
C ARG A 96 -26.87 7.27 16.96
N GLU A 97 -27.06 6.68 18.13
CA GLU A 97 -27.54 7.36 19.34
C GLU A 97 -26.62 8.53 19.73
N LYS A 98 -25.31 8.27 19.78
CA LYS A 98 -24.29 9.27 20.09
C LYS A 98 -24.27 10.41 19.07
N TYR A 99 -24.47 10.09 17.79
CA TYR A 99 -24.54 11.10 16.74
C TYR A 99 -25.75 12.02 16.90
N ILE A 100 -26.94 11.45 17.15
CA ILE A 100 -28.17 12.22 17.35
C ILE A 100 -28.02 13.18 18.53
N GLN A 101 -27.51 12.69 19.67
CA GLN A 101 -27.28 13.51 20.86
C GLN A 101 -26.27 14.65 20.59
N ALA A 102 -25.17 14.36 19.90
CA ALA A 102 -24.16 15.36 19.57
C ALA A 102 -24.69 16.45 18.63
N VAL A 103 -25.45 16.08 17.60
CA VAL A 103 -26.08 17.05 16.69
C VAL A 103 -27.07 17.93 17.45
N GLY A 104 -27.91 17.34 18.30
CA GLY A 104 -28.87 18.08 19.11
C GLY A 104 -28.20 19.10 20.03
N LYS A 105 -27.10 18.71 20.69
CA LYS A 105 -26.30 19.60 21.55
C LYS A 105 -25.70 20.78 20.78
N GLU A 106 -25.00 20.50 19.68
CA GLU A 106 -24.33 21.53 18.87
C GLU A 106 -25.32 22.55 18.27
N LEU A 107 -26.51 22.08 17.87
CA LEU A 107 -27.57 22.96 17.37
C LEU A 107 -28.19 23.82 18.48
N LEU A 108 -28.38 23.26 19.68
CA LEU A 108 -28.95 23.98 20.81
C LEU A 108 -28.01 25.09 21.31
N GLU A 109 -26.71 24.81 21.41
CA GLU A 109 -25.68 25.78 21.82
C GLU A 109 -25.56 26.95 20.83
N ARG A 110 -25.71 26.69 19.53
CA ARG A 110 -25.56 27.72 18.48
C ARG A 110 -26.84 28.53 18.23
N ARG A 111 -28.01 28.06 18.66
CA ARG A 111 -29.31 28.75 18.53
C ARG A 111 -29.38 30.05 19.35
N GLN A 112 -28.46 30.26 20.30
CA GLN A 112 -28.44 31.42 21.18
C GLN A 112 -27.87 32.70 20.53
N HIS A 113 -27.32 32.63 19.31
CA HIS A 113 -26.75 33.79 18.59
C HIS A 113 -27.58 34.17 17.36
N GLU A 114 -27.86 35.47 17.21
CA GLU A 114 -28.79 36.04 16.22
C GLU A 114 -28.43 35.78 14.75
N ALA A 115 -29.50 35.71 13.96
CA ALA A 115 -29.56 35.15 12.63
C ALA A 115 -29.13 36.12 11.53
N THR A 116 -28.01 35.82 10.89
CA THR A 116 -27.76 36.23 9.49
C THR A 116 -27.27 35.09 8.59
N ASP A 117 -26.80 33.96 9.15
CA ASP A 117 -26.32 32.81 8.38
C ASP A 117 -26.75 31.45 8.96
N ASN A 118 -28.06 31.27 9.18
CA ASN A 118 -28.67 30.06 9.76
C ASN A 118 -28.20 28.76 9.09
N TRP A 119 -28.01 28.77 7.76
CA TRP A 119 -27.56 27.58 7.05
C TRP A 119 -26.11 27.20 7.33
N ILE A 120 -25.18 28.16 7.36
CA ILE A 120 -23.76 27.83 7.59
C ILE A 120 -23.57 27.37 9.03
N MET A 121 -24.31 27.96 9.98
CA MET A 121 -24.35 27.53 11.38
C MET A 121 -24.78 26.06 11.52
N VAL A 122 -25.90 25.68 10.89
CA VAL A 122 -26.39 24.28 10.89
C VAL A 122 -25.39 23.36 10.21
N GLN A 123 -24.83 23.78 9.07
CA GLN A 123 -23.84 22.99 8.34
C GLN A 123 -22.59 22.73 9.18
N GLU A 124 -22.11 23.72 9.93
CA GLU A 124 -20.97 23.58 10.83
C GLU A 124 -21.27 22.70 12.03
N ALA A 125 -22.43 22.89 12.68
CA ALA A 125 -22.88 22.05 13.79
C ALA A 125 -22.89 20.56 13.38
N ILE A 126 -23.46 20.26 12.20
CA ILE A 126 -23.48 18.91 11.64
C ILE A 126 -22.04 18.42 11.38
N LYS A 127 -21.18 19.22 10.75
CA LYS A 127 -19.78 18.81 10.48
C LYS A 127 -19.00 18.51 11.75
N ILE A 128 -19.17 19.32 12.80
CA ILE A 128 -18.48 19.16 14.08
C ILE A 128 -19.00 17.92 14.81
N ALA A 129 -20.31 17.77 14.95
CA ALA A 129 -20.93 16.60 15.54
C ALA A 129 -20.50 15.31 14.81
N THR A 130 -20.51 15.32 13.48
CA THR A 130 -20.09 14.18 12.64
C THR A 130 -18.62 13.85 12.86
N LYS A 131 -17.75 14.86 12.97
CA LYS A 131 -16.32 14.67 13.21
C LYS A 131 -16.04 14.09 14.60
N ASN A 132 -16.79 14.53 15.62
CA ASN A 132 -16.60 14.12 17.02
C ASN A 132 -17.14 12.72 17.32
N THR A 133 -18.18 12.27 16.62
CA THR A 133 -18.86 11.00 16.91
C THR A 133 -18.53 9.90 15.89
N ILE A 134 -18.83 10.15 14.62
CA ILE A 134 -18.71 9.16 13.53
C ILE A 134 -17.26 9.06 13.06
N GLY A 135 -16.54 10.18 13.04
CA GLY A 135 -15.16 10.27 12.63
C GLY A 135 -14.93 10.10 11.13
N GLU A 136 -13.67 10.25 10.72
CA GLU A 136 -13.26 10.15 9.32
C GLU A 136 -12.95 8.71 8.90
N THR A 137 -13.27 8.38 7.65
CA THR A 137 -12.95 7.10 7.04
C THR A 137 -11.44 6.94 6.95
N LYS A 138 -10.89 6.03 7.73
CA LYS A 138 -9.49 5.64 7.59
C LYS A 138 -9.35 4.81 6.31
N ASN A 139 -8.50 5.26 5.39
CA ASN A 139 -8.20 4.50 4.19
C ASN A 139 -7.41 3.23 4.56
N GLN A 140 -8.11 2.12 4.80
CA GLN A 140 -7.47 0.83 5.00
C GLN A 140 -7.04 0.28 3.64
N ARG A 141 -5.74 0.37 3.35
CA ARG A 141 -5.15 -0.08 2.07
C ARG A 141 -5.43 -1.55 1.74
N LYS A 142 -5.83 -2.40 2.71
CA LYS A 142 -6.18 -3.83 2.55
C LYS A 142 -7.12 -4.32 3.67
N PRO A 143 -8.45 -4.25 3.52
CA PRO A 143 -9.39 -4.64 4.59
C PRO A 143 -9.28 -6.12 5.00
N TRP A 144 -8.89 -7.00 4.08
CA TRP A 144 -8.67 -8.43 4.34
C TRP A 144 -7.47 -8.73 5.25
N TYR A 145 -6.55 -7.78 5.45
CA TYR A 145 -5.35 -8.00 6.27
C TYR A 145 -5.66 -7.76 7.75
N ASN A 146 -6.29 -8.76 8.36
CA ASN A 146 -6.79 -8.73 9.74
C ASN A 146 -5.73 -9.16 10.79
N ASN A 147 -6.15 -9.20 12.07
CA ASN A 147 -5.27 -9.59 13.17
C ASN A 147 -4.75 -11.03 13.04
N THR A 148 -5.55 -11.95 12.48
CA THR A 148 -5.13 -13.32 12.19
C THR A 148 -3.94 -13.34 11.24
N CYS A 149 -4.00 -12.55 10.16
CA CYS A 149 -2.87 -12.37 9.23
C CYS A 149 -1.63 -11.78 9.94
N ARG A 150 -1.82 -10.75 10.78
CA ARG A 150 -0.72 -10.12 11.53
C ARG A 150 -0.02 -11.10 12.46
N ASN A 151 -0.79 -11.91 13.20
CA ASN A 151 -0.26 -12.91 14.11
C ASN A 151 0.48 -14.01 13.37
N ALA A 152 -0.04 -14.47 12.23
CA ALA A 152 0.64 -15.46 11.39
C ALA A 152 1.97 -14.94 10.83
N VAL A 153 2.01 -13.67 10.38
CA VAL A 153 3.25 -13.02 9.93
C VAL A 153 4.24 -12.85 11.08
N LYS A 154 3.77 -12.47 12.27
CA LYS A 154 4.61 -12.34 13.47
C LYS A 154 5.29 -13.67 13.82
N LYS A 155 4.53 -14.77 13.92
CA LYS A 155 5.08 -16.11 14.20
C LYS A 155 6.10 -16.56 13.16
N ARG A 156 5.80 -16.35 11.87
CA ARG A 156 6.74 -16.62 10.78
C ARG A 156 8.04 -15.83 10.94
N ASN A 157 7.94 -14.54 11.25
CA ASN A 157 9.12 -13.68 11.41
C ASN A 157 9.96 -14.08 12.64
N GLU A 158 9.32 -14.45 13.75
CA GLU A 158 10.01 -14.96 14.95
C GLU A 158 10.76 -16.26 14.66
N ALA A 159 10.12 -17.23 13.99
CA ALA A 159 10.75 -18.47 13.58
C ALA A 159 11.93 -18.21 12.61
N ARG A 160 11.76 -17.26 11.69
CA ARG A 160 12.81 -16.85 10.76
C ARG A 160 14.03 -16.25 11.46
N LEU A 161 13.82 -15.41 12.48
CA LEU A 161 14.92 -14.83 13.26
C LEU A 161 15.70 -15.92 14.01
N LYS A 162 14.99 -16.91 14.58
CA LYS A 162 15.63 -18.08 15.21
C LYS A 162 16.45 -18.88 14.20
N TYR A 163 15.90 -19.16 13.02
CA TYR A 163 16.63 -19.84 11.95
C TYR A 163 17.89 -19.09 11.51
N LEU A 164 17.82 -17.76 11.35
CA LEU A 164 18.99 -16.95 11.01
C LEU A 164 20.09 -16.98 12.08
N SER A 165 19.70 -17.06 13.35
CA SER A 165 20.61 -17.06 14.49
C SER A 165 21.28 -18.42 14.71
N LEU A 166 20.49 -19.49 14.74
CA LEU A 166 20.95 -20.84 15.11
C LEU A 166 21.50 -21.61 13.90
N GLN A 167 20.92 -21.41 12.71
CA GLN A 167 21.24 -22.13 11.48
C GLN A 167 21.20 -23.67 11.59
N THR A 168 20.42 -24.20 12.54
CA THR A 168 20.19 -25.65 12.70
C THR A 168 19.08 -26.16 11.77
N GLN A 169 19.09 -27.46 11.50
CA GLN A 169 18.07 -28.12 10.69
C GLN A 169 16.68 -28.03 11.34
N GLU A 170 16.58 -28.20 12.67
CA GLU A 170 15.32 -28.02 13.41
C GLU A 170 14.76 -26.60 13.29
N ALA A 171 15.63 -25.58 13.41
CA ALA A 171 15.22 -24.18 13.24
C ALA A 171 14.75 -23.90 11.79
N LYS A 172 15.33 -24.58 10.80
CA LYS A 172 14.90 -24.51 9.40
C LYS A 172 13.51 -25.12 9.21
N GLU A 173 13.27 -26.32 9.75
CA GLU A 173 12.00 -27.03 9.63
C GLU A 173 10.85 -26.27 10.31
N THR A 174 11.09 -25.73 11.50
CA THR A 174 10.12 -24.87 12.20
C THR A 174 9.79 -23.61 11.41
N PHE A 175 10.79 -22.95 10.82
CA PHE A 175 10.56 -21.82 9.92
C PHE A 175 9.74 -22.21 8.69
N GLU A 176 10.07 -23.32 8.02
CA GLU A 176 9.34 -23.79 6.84
C GLU A 176 7.88 -24.18 7.16
N HIS A 177 7.63 -24.76 8.33
CA HIS A 177 6.29 -25.03 8.83
C HIS A 177 5.49 -23.74 9.01
N GLU A 178 6.02 -22.78 9.79
CA GLU A 178 5.33 -21.51 10.05
C GLU A 178 5.17 -20.66 8.78
N ARG A 179 6.12 -20.75 7.85
CA ARG A 179 6.03 -20.13 6.51
C ARG A 179 4.85 -20.67 5.72
N ARG A 180 4.71 -22.00 5.61
CA ARG A 180 3.59 -22.65 4.90
C ARG A 180 2.24 -22.31 5.55
N LYS A 181 2.18 -22.37 6.89
CA LYS A 181 1.00 -22.02 7.68
C LYS A 181 0.58 -20.56 7.48
N CYS A 182 1.53 -19.64 7.55
CA CYS A 182 1.30 -18.22 7.30
C CYS A 182 0.77 -17.96 5.89
N LYS A 183 1.37 -18.57 4.86
CA LYS A 183 0.87 -18.50 3.48
C LYS A 183 -0.57 -18.98 3.36
N GLY A 184 -0.90 -20.13 3.96
CA GLY A 184 -2.25 -20.69 3.96
C GLY A 184 -3.28 -19.76 4.61
N ILE A 185 -2.96 -19.20 5.78
CA ILE A 185 -3.82 -18.24 6.49
C ILE A 185 -4.06 -16.99 5.62
N ILE A 186 -3.00 -16.37 5.11
CA ILE A 186 -3.13 -15.15 4.29
C ILE A 186 -3.97 -15.42 3.03
N GLN A 187 -3.76 -16.56 2.37
CA GLN A 187 -4.53 -16.93 1.19
C GLN A 187 -6.01 -17.20 1.53
N LYS A 188 -6.28 -17.88 2.64
CA LYS A 188 -7.64 -18.13 3.14
C LYS A 188 -8.37 -16.83 3.44
N GLU A 189 -7.81 -15.96 4.28
CA GLU A 189 -8.43 -14.69 4.66
C GLU A 189 -8.69 -13.78 3.45
N LYS A 190 -7.71 -13.71 2.53
CA LYS A 190 -7.88 -12.97 1.28
C LYS A 190 -9.01 -13.57 0.42
N ARG A 191 -9.10 -14.90 0.31
CA ARG A 191 -10.15 -15.57 -0.47
C ARG A 191 -11.52 -15.36 0.15
N THR A 192 -11.67 -15.52 1.46
CA THR A 192 -12.92 -15.26 2.18
C THR A 192 -13.41 -13.84 1.91
N TYR A 193 -12.53 -12.85 2.10
CA TYR A 193 -12.88 -11.46 1.82
C TYR A 193 -13.31 -11.22 0.36
N MET A 194 -12.57 -11.79 -0.61
CA MET A 194 -12.94 -11.64 -2.02
C MET A 194 -14.29 -12.29 -2.32
N ASN A 195 -14.58 -13.45 -1.74
CA ASN A 195 -15.87 -14.12 -1.88
C ASN A 195 -17.00 -13.30 -1.27
N ASP A 196 -16.80 -12.67 -0.11
CA ASP A 196 -17.78 -11.79 0.52
C ASP A 196 -18.05 -10.54 -0.33
N VAL A 197 -17.00 -9.97 -0.93
CA VAL A 197 -17.15 -8.86 -1.88
C VAL A 197 -17.97 -9.28 -3.10
N LEU A 198 -17.71 -10.46 -3.67
CA LEU A 198 -18.47 -10.98 -4.81
C LEU A 198 -19.93 -11.20 -4.45
N ARG A 199 -20.21 -11.93 -3.35
CA ARG A 199 -21.57 -12.18 -2.86
C ARG A 199 -22.33 -10.88 -2.62
N SER A 200 -21.68 -9.90 -1.98
CA SER A 200 -22.30 -8.59 -1.74
C SER A 200 -22.52 -7.79 -3.03
N THR A 201 -21.70 -8.01 -4.06
CA THR A 201 -21.88 -7.38 -5.37
C THR A 201 -23.04 -8.02 -6.14
N GLU A 202 -23.19 -9.34 -6.07
CA GLU A 202 -24.35 -10.06 -6.63
C GLU A 202 -25.67 -9.65 -5.97
N GLN A 203 -25.68 -9.47 -4.64
CA GLN A 203 -26.84 -8.96 -3.92
C GLN A 203 -27.22 -7.53 -4.33
N ASP A 204 -26.24 -6.65 -4.52
CA ASP A 204 -26.52 -5.29 -5.02
C ASP A 204 -27.14 -5.33 -6.41
N TYR A 205 -26.71 -6.26 -7.27
CA TYR A 205 -27.28 -6.45 -8.60
C TYR A 205 -28.73 -6.96 -8.52
N SER A 206 -28.99 -8.01 -7.75
CA SER A 206 -30.35 -8.58 -7.63
C SER A 206 -31.36 -7.64 -6.99
N GLN A 207 -30.91 -6.74 -6.11
CA GLN A 207 -31.73 -5.71 -5.47
C GLN A 207 -31.86 -4.42 -6.29
N GLY A 208 -31.34 -4.37 -7.53
CA GLY A 208 -31.41 -3.18 -8.39
C GLY A 208 -30.54 -2.00 -7.93
N LYS A 209 -29.57 -2.22 -7.02
CA LYS A 209 -28.65 -1.19 -6.50
C LYS A 209 -27.49 -0.93 -7.47
N ILE A 210 -27.81 -0.54 -8.69
CA ILE A 210 -26.89 -0.39 -9.83
C ILE A 210 -25.66 0.48 -9.50
N ARG A 211 -25.85 1.59 -8.78
CA ARG A 211 -24.74 2.49 -8.40
C ARG A 211 -23.70 1.80 -7.52
N GLN A 212 -24.15 1.01 -6.54
CA GLN A 212 -23.27 0.32 -5.58
C GLN A 212 -22.52 -0.81 -6.29
N PHE A 213 -23.22 -1.56 -7.14
CA PHE A 213 -22.65 -2.59 -8.01
C PHE A 213 -21.49 -2.06 -8.87
N PHE A 214 -21.73 -1.02 -9.68
CA PHE A 214 -20.67 -0.46 -10.54
C PHE A 214 -19.53 0.18 -9.74
N GLN A 215 -19.83 0.77 -8.58
CA GLN A 215 -18.79 1.31 -7.70
C GLN A 215 -17.87 0.20 -7.17
N LYS A 216 -18.40 -0.96 -6.77
CA LYS A 216 -17.61 -2.13 -6.36
C LYS A 216 -16.77 -2.66 -7.52
N ILE A 217 -17.36 -2.88 -8.70
CA ILE A 217 -16.63 -3.36 -9.89
C ILE A 217 -15.48 -2.41 -10.25
N LYS A 218 -15.71 -1.10 -10.28
CA LYS A 218 -14.68 -0.12 -10.63
C LYS A 218 -13.46 -0.15 -9.70
N ARG A 219 -13.63 -0.55 -8.44
CA ARG A 219 -12.52 -0.71 -7.48
C ARG A 219 -11.62 -1.92 -7.80
N TYR A 220 -12.17 -2.97 -8.41
CA TYR A 220 -11.45 -4.22 -8.70
C TYR A 220 -11.18 -4.43 -10.20
N LYS A 221 -11.69 -3.54 -11.07
CA LYS A 221 -11.36 -3.53 -12.49
C LYS A 221 -9.90 -3.15 -12.66
N ILE A 222 -9.04 -4.17 -12.79
CA ILE A 222 -7.62 -4.04 -13.09
C ILE A 222 -7.40 -3.89 -14.60
N PHE A 223 -8.34 -4.38 -15.40
CA PHE A 223 -8.25 -4.31 -16.86
C PHE A 223 -8.61 -2.91 -17.37
N ASN A 224 -7.57 -2.12 -17.61
CA ASN A 224 -7.62 -1.00 -18.53
C ASN A 224 -6.96 -1.49 -19.82
N PRO A 225 -7.70 -1.75 -20.91
CA PRO A 225 -7.06 -2.10 -22.17
C PRO A 225 -6.12 -0.95 -22.53
N SER A 226 -4.81 -1.22 -22.47
CA SER A 226 -3.85 -0.37 -23.14
C SER A 226 -4.21 -0.48 -24.61
N LEU A 227 -4.81 0.59 -25.14
CA LEU A 227 -4.77 0.82 -26.57
C LEU A 227 -3.27 0.85 -26.86
N LYS A 228 -2.72 -0.21 -27.48
CA LYS A 228 -1.34 -0.26 -27.96
C LYS A 228 -1.21 0.70 -29.14
N ALA A 229 -1.57 1.95 -28.94
CA ALA A 229 -1.67 3.02 -29.88
C ALA A 229 -0.45 3.90 -29.63
N ILE A 230 0.42 4.02 -30.64
CA ILE A 230 1.59 4.90 -30.57
C ILE A 230 1.29 6.05 -31.54
N ARG A 231 1.56 7.30 -31.16
CA ARG A 231 1.41 8.40 -32.14
C ARG A 231 2.47 8.26 -33.24
N ASP A 232 2.31 8.92 -34.36
CA ASP A 232 3.36 9.06 -35.38
C ASP A 232 4.43 10.10 -34.97
N LYS A 233 5.59 10.17 -35.64
CA LYS A 233 6.71 11.10 -35.36
C LYS A 233 6.22 12.56 -35.27
N ASP A 234 5.24 12.92 -36.10
CA ASP A 234 4.64 14.26 -36.16
C ASP A 234 3.46 14.46 -35.20
N ASN A 235 3.14 13.48 -34.35
CA ASN A 235 2.07 13.53 -33.35
C ASN A 235 0.64 13.71 -33.90
N LYS A 236 0.43 13.61 -35.23
CA LYS A 236 -0.87 13.81 -35.89
C LYS A 236 -1.74 12.55 -35.93
N THR A 237 -1.13 11.38 -36.13
CA THR A 237 -1.86 10.13 -36.39
C THR A 237 -1.57 9.10 -35.31
N ILE A 238 -2.53 8.19 -35.07
CA ILE A 238 -2.39 7.10 -34.11
C ILE A 238 -2.09 5.81 -34.87
N LEU A 239 -0.89 5.26 -34.66
CA LEU A 239 -0.42 3.99 -35.21
C LEU A 239 -0.92 2.84 -34.33
N MET A 240 -1.77 2.00 -34.91
CA MET A 240 -2.27 0.78 -34.27
C MET A 240 -1.64 -0.48 -34.87
N ASP A 241 -1.18 -0.42 -36.11
CA ASP A 241 -0.53 -1.54 -36.79
C ASP A 241 0.91 -1.82 -36.24
N PRO A 242 1.31 -3.08 -36.01
CA PRO A 242 2.65 -3.42 -35.54
C PRO A 242 3.80 -3.04 -36.49
N GLN A 243 3.61 -3.12 -37.81
CA GLN A 243 4.69 -2.79 -38.77
C GLN A 243 4.96 -1.29 -38.79
N GLU A 244 3.91 -0.47 -38.78
CA GLU A 244 4.03 1.00 -38.70
C GLU A 244 4.79 1.45 -37.44
N LYS A 245 4.52 0.81 -36.30
CA LYS A 245 5.22 1.10 -35.03
C LYS A 245 6.69 0.79 -35.08
N THR A 246 7.09 -0.31 -35.70
CA THR A 246 8.51 -0.67 -35.84
C THR A 246 9.23 0.32 -36.74
N THR A 247 8.58 0.79 -37.81
CA THR A 247 9.12 1.81 -38.73
C THR A 247 9.33 3.16 -38.05
N ARG A 248 8.49 3.54 -37.06
CA ARG A 248 8.70 4.77 -36.27
C ARG A 248 10.07 4.82 -35.57
N TRP A 249 10.59 3.68 -35.10
CA TRP A 249 11.86 3.63 -34.34
C TRP A 249 13.10 3.35 -35.20
N ARG A 250 12.91 3.18 -36.52
CA ARG A 250 13.99 3.33 -37.50
C ARG A 250 14.23 4.82 -37.78
#